data_AF-A0A7W8CAW9-F1
#
_entry.id   AF-A0A7W8CAW9-F1
#
_cell.length_a   1.000
_cell.length_b   1.000
_cell.length_c   1.000
_cell.angle_alpha   90.00
_cell.angle_beta   90.00
_cell.angle_gamma   90.00
#
_symmetry.space_group_name_H-M   'P 1'
#
loop_
_entity.id
_entity.type
_entity.pdbx_description
1 polymer ?
#
loop_
_entity_poly.entity_id
_entity_poly.type
_entity_poly.pdbx_seq_one_letter_code
_entity_poly.pdbx_strand_id
1 'polypeptide(L)'
;MIEESTAVRRLWESLGLPGIIDVHTHFMPKQVMDKVWQYFDTAGPLVGRAWPIAYRTDEAQRLETLRGFGVRGFTSLVYPHKPQMAAWLNQWAVQFASTSPDCLSTATFYPEPDAAGVRRRGDRERRAGLQGARPGRRLRPHRSTAGRRLGRHR
;
A
#
# COMPACT_ATOMS: atom_id res chain seq x y z
N MET A 1 -2.61 16.92 -17.53
CA MET A 1 -3.25 15.58 -17.54
C MET A 1 -3.35 14.98 -18.94
N ILE A 2 -4.04 15.59 -19.92
CA ILE A 2 -4.19 15.01 -21.28
C ILE A 2 -2.85 14.69 -21.95
N GLU A 3 -1.85 15.56 -21.78
CA GLU A 3 -0.51 15.37 -22.34
C GLU A 3 0.24 14.18 -21.72
N GLU A 4 0.26 14.07 -20.39
CA GLU A 4 0.86 12.92 -19.68
C GLU A 4 0.14 11.61 -20.02
N SER A 5 -1.20 11.61 -20.00
CA SER A 5 -1.98 10.42 -20.35
C SER A 5 -1.69 9.96 -21.77
N THR A 6 -1.53 10.90 -22.71
CA THR A 6 -1.15 10.60 -24.09
C THR A 6 0.27 10.03 -24.19
N ALA A 7 1.23 10.59 -23.44
CA ALA A 7 2.60 10.10 -23.42
C ALA A 7 2.70 8.67 -22.87
N VAL A 8 2.01 8.37 -21.76
CA VAL A 8 1.95 7.03 -21.18
C VAL A 8 1.29 6.04 -22.14
N ARG A 9 0.20 6.43 -22.81
CA ARG A 9 -0.48 5.58 -23.80
C ARG A 9 0.41 5.21 -24.96
N ARG A 10 1.06 6.20 -25.59
CA ARG A 10 1.99 5.97 -26.71
C ARG A 10 3.08 4.95 -26.36
N LEU A 11 3.57 4.96 -25.12
CA LEU A 11 4.59 4.00 -24.67
C LEU A 11 4.08 2.55 -24.79
N TRP A 12 2.97 2.20 -24.15
CA TRP A 12 2.50 0.81 -24.17
C TRP A 12 1.83 0.42 -25.50
N GLU A 13 1.22 1.38 -26.21
CA GLU A 13 0.69 1.16 -27.56
C GLU A 13 1.81 0.79 -28.54
N SER A 14 2.96 1.45 -28.46
CA SER A 14 4.13 1.11 -29.28
C SER A 14 4.69 -0.30 -29.04
N LEU A 15 4.41 -0.86 -27.86
CA LEU A 15 4.78 -2.24 -27.49
C LEU A 15 3.71 -3.27 -27.91
N GLY A 16 2.61 -2.84 -28.54
CA GLY A 16 1.49 -3.70 -28.92
C GLY A 16 0.70 -4.26 -27.74
N LEU A 17 0.78 -3.61 -26.57
CA LEU A 17 0.09 -4.06 -25.35
C LEU A 17 -1.36 -3.57 -25.33
N PRO A 18 -2.27 -4.26 -24.61
CA PRO A 18 -3.69 -3.87 -24.52
C PRO A 18 -3.99 -2.85 -23.39
N GLY A 19 -2.98 -2.44 -22.63
CA GLY A 19 -3.09 -1.52 -21.49
C GLY A 19 -2.15 -1.89 -20.34
N ILE A 20 -2.32 -1.22 -19.18
CA ILE A 20 -1.44 -1.37 -18.00
C ILE A 20 -2.21 -2.03 -16.85
N ILE A 21 -1.51 -2.83 -16.04
CA ILE A 21 -1.95 -3.20 -14.69
C ILE A 21 -1.07 -2.47 -13.69
N ASP A 22 -1.67 -1.62 -12.86
CA ASP A 22 -0.95 -0.96 -11.77
C ASP A 22 -1.03 -1.80 -10.50
N VAL A 23 0.07 -2.48 -10.18
CA VAL A 23 0.13 -3.40 -9.04
C VAL A 23 0.25 -2.67 -7.70
N HIS A 24 0.52 -1.37 -7.67
CA HIS A 24 0.84 -0.62 -6.46
C HIS A 24 0.16 0.74 -6.39
N THR A 25 -1.17 0.71 -6.25
CA THR A 25 -1.96 1.91 -5.98
C THR A 25 -2.56 1.90 -4.59
N HIS A 26 -2.75 3.10 -4.05
CA HIS A 26 -3.35 3.32 -2.73
C HIS A 26 -4.65 4.09 -2.87
N PHE A 27 -5.75 3.40 -2.59
CA PHE A 27 -7.04 4.02 -2.27
C PHE A 27 -7.38 3.66 -0.84
N MET A 28 -8.02 4.58 -0.12
CA MET A 28 -8.32 4.41 1.30
C MET A 28 -9.48 5.32 1.68
N PRO A 29 -10.16 5.05 2.81
CA PRO A 29 -11.22 5.92 3.33
C PRO A 29 -10.76 7.37 3.44
N LYS A 30 -11.64 8.33 3.11
CA LYS A 30 -11.32 9.77 3.09
C LYS A 30 -10.58 10.23 4.36
N GLN A 31 -11.07 9.86 5.54
CA GLN A 31 -10.44 10.20 6.82
C GLN A 31 -9.00 9.68 6.99
N VAL A 32 -8.64 8.58 6.33
CA VAL A 32 -7.27 8.04 6.32
C VAL A 32 -6.44 8.80 5.29
N MET A 33 -6.99 9.04 4.10
CA MET A 33 -6.31 9.81 3.05
C MET A 33 -5.97 11.23 3.53
N ASP A 34 -6.90 11.91 4.19
CA ASP A 34 -6.71 13.25 4.74
C ASP A 34 -5.53 13.27 5.74
N LYS A 35 -5.39 12.22 6.57
CA LYS A 35 -4.25 12.07 7.50
C LYS A 35 -2.93 11.80 6.78
N VAL A 36 -2.95 11.00 5.71
CA VAL A 36 -1.77 10.76 4.87
C VAL A 36 -1.32 12.06 4.22
N TRP A 37 -2.25 12.82 3.65
CA TRP A 37 -1.97 14.13 3.07
C TRP A 37 -1.43 15.10 4.11
N GLN A 38 -2.07 15.20 5.27
CA GLN A 38 -1.58 16.02 6.37
C GLN A 38 -0.17 15.63 6.82
N TYR A 39 0.17 14.34 6.85
CA TYR A 39 1.52 13.88 7.16
C TYR A 39 2.53 14.42 6.14
N PHE A 40 2.25 14.35 4.84
CA PHE A 40 3.13 14.91 3.82
C PHE A 40 3.18 16.45 3.83
N ASP A 41 2.08 17.11 4.20
CA ASP A 41 2.00 18.57 4.32
C ASP A 41 2.82 19.10 5.51
N THR A 42 2.78 18.40 6.65
CA THR A 42 3.38 18.84 7.93
C THR A 42 4.78 18.30 8.17
N ALA A 43 5.10 17.15 7.61
CA ALA A 43 6.35 16.45 7.79
C ALA A 43 7.06 16.21 6.45
N GLY A 44 7.14 17.25 5.61
CA GLY A 44 8.08 17.24 4.46
C GLY A 44 9.43 16.66 4.93
N PRO A 45 9.96 15.66 4.21
CA PRO A 45 10.22 14.33 4.73
C PRO A 45 11.42 14.27 5.67
N LEU A 46 11.52 13.12 6.35
CA LEU A 46 12.76 12.43 6.74
C LEU A 46 13.84 12.33 5.60
N VAL A 47 13.61 12.95 4.44
CA VAL A 47 14.36 12.87 3.18
C VAL A 47 14.74 14.27 2.64
N GLY A 48 14.91 15.30 3.47
CA GLY A 48 15.62 16.55 3.12
C GLY A 48 15.17 17.39 1.89
N ARG A 49 14.03 17.07 1.24
CA ARG A 49 13.53 17.76 0.04
C ARG A 49 12.00 17.76 -0.01
N ALA A 50 11.38 18.80 -0.58
CA ALA A 50 9.94 18.85 -0.77
C ALA A 50 9.44 17.64 -1.60
N TRP A 51 8.40 16.97 -1.12
CA TRP A 51 7.72 15.88 -1.83
C TRP A 51 6.22 16.18 -1.93
N PRO A 52 5.81 17.07 -2.84
CA PRO A 52 4.41 17.44 -2.98
C PRO A 52 3.57 16.31 -3.57
N ILE A 53 2.31 16.22 -3.15
CA ILE A 53 1.35 15.25 -3.69
C ILE A 53 0.82 15.80 -5.02
N ALA A 54 1.28 15.23 -6.13
CA ALA A 54 0.90 15.68 -7.49
C ALA A 54 -0.59 15.46 -7.78
N TYR A 55 -1.14 14.30 -7.42
CA TYR A 55 -2.52 13.90 -7.70
C TYR A 55 -3.44 14.10 -6.49
N ARG A 56 -3.46 15.31 -5.91
CA ARG A 56 -4.31 15.66 -4.76
C ARG A 56 -5.74 15.97 -5.19
N THR A 57 -6.38 15.00 -5.82
CA THR A 57 -7.75 15.10 -6.33
C THR A 57 -8.67 14.14 -5.59
N ASP A 58 -9.97 14.31 -5.75
CA ASP A 58 -10.94 13.37 -5.19
C ASP A 58 -10.77 11.96 -5.78
N GLU A 59 -11.41 10.99 -5.15
CA GLU A 59 -11.33 9.59 -5.55
C GLU A 59 -11.76 9.33 -6.99
N ALA A 60 -12.86 9.96 -7.43
CA ALA A 60 -13.38 9.77 -8.78
C ALA A 60 -12.40 10.31 -9.82
N GLN A 61 -11.81 11.49 -9.59
CA GLN A 61 -10.81 12.07 -10.48
C GLN A 61 -9.51 11.23 -10.51
N ARG A 62 -9.11 10.62 -9.39
CA ARG A 62 -7.96 9.69 -9.37
C ARG A 62 -8.24 8.41 -10.16
N LEU A 63 -9.47 7.88 -10.09
CA LEU A 63 -9.89 6.75 -10.93
C LEU A 63 -9.86 7.11 -12.41
N GLU A 64 -10.40 8.27 -12.78
CA GLU A 64 -10.35 8.76 -14.16
C GLU A 64 -8.92 9.00 -14.65
N THR A 65 -8.03 9.43 -13.75
CA THR A 65 -6.61 9.58 -14.08
C THR A 65 -5.96 8.23 -14.45
N LEU A 66 -6.22 7.17 -13.66
CA LEU A 66 -5.75 5.81 -13.97
C LEU A 66 -6.30 5.32 -15.32
N ARG A 67 -7.60 5.49 -15.56
CA ARG A 67 -8.24 5.15 -16.85
C ARG A 67 -7.65 5.96 -18.01
N GLY A 68 -7.34 7.23 -17.75
CA GLY A 68 -6.63 8.13 -18.66
C GLY A 68 -5.28 7.56 -19.10
N PHE A 69 -4.50 6.96 -18.19
CA PHE A 69 -3.24 6.29 -18.53
C PHE A 69 -3.40 4.97 -19.30
N GLY A 70 -4.62 4.44 -19.42
CA GLY A 70 -4.87 3.12 -20.01
C GLY A 70 -4.69 1.98 -19.01
N VAL A 71 -4.80 2.28 -17.71
CA VAL A 71 -4.82 1.25 -16.66
C VAL A 71 -6.14 0.48 -16.75
N ARG A 72 -6.04 -0.84 -16.86
CA ARG A 72 -7.17 -1.79 -17.00
C ARG A 72 -7.45 -2.57 -15.72
N GLY A 73 -6.51 -2.54 -14.79
CA GLY A 73 -6.62 -3.17 -13.48
C GLY A 73 -5.64 -2.53 -12.51
N PHE A 74 -6.06 -2.29 -11.27
CA PHE A 74 -5.21 -1.68 -10.26
C PHE A 74 -5.50 -2.20 -8.84
N THR A 75 -4.64 -1.92 -7.86
CA THR A 75 -4.83 -2.35 -6.46
C THR A 75 -5.30 -1.23 -5.52
N SER A 76 -5.94 -1.55 -4.41
CA SER A 76 -6.32 -0.56 -3.37
C SER A 76 -5.55 -0.83 -2.08
N LEU A 77 -4.22 -0.90 -2.16
CA LEU A 77 -3.37 -1.35 -1.05
C LEU A 77 -3.56 -0.44 0.18
N VAL A 78 -4.19 -0.99 1.21
CA VAL A 78 -4.40 -0.33 2.50
C VAL A 78 -3.55 -0.97 3.58
N TYR A 79 -2.80 -0.15 4.32
CA TYR A 79 -1.87 -0.63 5.35
C TYR A 79 -2.35 -0.25 6.76
N PRO A 80 -2.68 -1.24 7.62
CA PRO A 80 -2.96 -0.98 9.02
C PRO A 80 -1.64 -0.69 9.73
N HIS A 81 -1.49 0.52 10.28
CA HIS A 81 -0.28 0.90 11.03
C HIS A 81 -0.38 0.63 12.53
N LYS A 82 -1.56 0.21 13.01
CA LYS A 82 -1.81 -0.15 14.41
C LYS A 82 -2.85 -1.30 14.51
N PRO A 83 -2.94 -1.97 15.67
CA PRO A 83 -3.93 -3.01 15.93
C PRO A 83 -5.36 -2.53 15.68
N GLN A 84 -6.29 -3.47 15.48
CA GLN A 84 -7.72 -3.21 15.22
C GLN A 84 -8.05 -2.44 13.93
N MET A 85 -7.05 -2.13 13.07
CA MET A 85 -7.32 -1.47 11.80
C MET A 85 -7.65 -2.41 10.64
N ALA A 86 -7.08 -3.62 10.65
CA ALA A 86 -7.14 -4.52 9.50
C ALA A 86 -8.57 -4.89 9.10
N ALA A 87 -9.43 -5.19 10.07
CA ALA A 87 -10.79 -5.66 9.81
C ALA A 87 -11.64 -4.64 9.03
N TRP A 88 -11.73 -3.40 9.50
CA TRP A 88 -12.55 -2.38 8.84
C TRP A 88 -11.90 -1.84 7.55
N LEU A 89 -10.56 -1.85 7.46
CA LEU A 89 -9.87 -1.54 6.20
C LEU A 89 -10.15 -2.59 5.12
N ASN A 90 -10.20 -3.87 5.48
CA ASN A 90 -10.61 -4.93 4.55
C ASN A 90 -12.07 -4.79 4.13
N GLN A 91 -12.98 -4.47 5.07
CA GLN A 91 -14.38 -4.21 4.73
C GLN A 91 -14.50 -3.07 3.71
N TRP A 92 -13.77 -1.98 3.94
CA TRP A 92 -13.73 -0.87 3.00
C TRP A 92 -13.15 -1.29 1.63
N ALA A 93 -12.05 -2.05 1.60
CA ALA A 93 -11.41 -2.48 0.36
C ALA A 93 -12.35 -3.38 -0.48
N VAL A 94 -13.11 -4.26 0.17
CA VAL A 94 -14.15 -5.07 -0.48
C VAL A 94 -15.24 -4.18 -1.08
N GLN A 95 -15.74 -3.20 -0.32
CA GLN A 95 -16.75 -2.26 -0.82
C GLN A 95 -16.21 -1.46 -2.01
N PHE A 96 -14.99 -0.93 -1.91
CA PHE A 96 -14.36 -0.16 -2.98
C PHE A 96 -14.18 -0.99 -4.26
N ALA A 97 -13.73 -2.24 -4.15
CA ALA A 97 -13.62 -3.13 -5.30
C ALA A 97 -14.99 -3.51 -5.90
N SER A 98 -16.05 -3.55 -5.08
CA SER A 98 -17.42 -3.81 -5.56
C SER A 98 -18.00 -2.64 -6.38
N THR A 99 -17.57 -1.41 -6.12
CA THR A 99 -18.05 -0.20 -6.81
C THR A 99 -17.08 0.30 -7.88
N SER A 100 -15.85 -0.22 -7.92
CA SER A 100 -14.80 0.13 -8.88
C SER A 100 -14.35 -1.13 -9.63
N PRO A 101 -14.98 -1.48 -10.77
CA PRO A 101 -14.73 -2.75 -11.47
C PRO A 101 -13.27 -2.99 -11.90
N ASP A 102 -12.51 -1.92 -12.10
CA ASP A 102 -11.09 -1.98 -12.47
C ASP A 102 -10.17 -2.25 -11.25
N CYS A 103 -10.70 -2.22 -10.02
CA CYS A 103 -9.94 -2.51 -8.81
C CYS A 103 -9.89 -4.02 -8.54
N LEU A 104 -8.68 -4.55 -8.44
CA LEU A 104 -8.41 -5.90 -8.00
C LEU A 104 -8.65 -6.02 -6.49
N SER A 105 -9.32 -7.10 -6.07
CA SER A 105 -9.51 -7.41 -4.65
C SER A 105 -8.15 -7.59 -3.96
N THR A 106 -7.95 -6.88 -2.86
CA THR A 106 -6.78 -7.02 -2.00
C THR A 106 -7.22 -7.16 -0.55
N ALA A 107 -6.37 -7.78 0.26
CA ALA A 107 -6.59 -7.89 1.69
C ALA A 107 -5.33 -7.53 2.45
N THR A 108 -5.51 -6.96 3.63
CA THR A 108 -4.44 -6.52 4.51
C THR A 108 -4.55 -7.17 5.88
N PHE A 109 -3.43 -7.39 6.54
CA PHE A 109 -3.43 -7.86 7.93
C PHE A 109 -2.45 -7.05 8.78
N TYR A 110 -2.84 -6.88 10.05
CA TYR A 110 -1.96 -6.44 11.10
C TYR A 110 -1.56 -7.68 11.92
N PRO A 111 -0.29 -7.82 12.35
CA PRO A 111 0.19 -9.01 13.05
C PRO A 111 -0.25 -9.04 14.53
N GLU A 112 -1.56 -9.07 14.74
CA GLU A 112 -2.20 -9.36 16.03
C GLU A 112 -2.41 -10.88 16.21
N PRO A 113 -2.59 -11.38 17.45
CA PRO A 113 -2.78 -12.82 17.68
C PRO A 113 -3.89 -13.45 16.81
N ASP A 114 -4.94 -12.67 16.51
CA ASP A 114 -6.09 -13.12 15.73
C ASP A 114 -5.91 -12.99 14.20
N ALA A 115 -4.74 -12.55 13.72
CA ALA A 115 -4.48 -12.27 12.30
C ALA A 115 -4.71 -13.48 11.37
N ALA A 116 -4.56 -14.70 11.89
CA ALA A 116 -4.83 -15.92 11.13
C ALA A 116 -6.28 -16.00 10.61
N GLY A 117 -7.24 -15.34 11.27
CA GLY A 117 -8.63 -15.26 10.83
C GLY A 117 -8.83 -14.43 9.55
N VAL A 118 -7.98 -13.43 9.31
CA VAL A 118 -8.06 -12.54 8.14
C VAL A 118 -7.74 -13.29 6.85
N ARG A 119 -6.73 -14.18 6.90
CA ARG A 119 -6.36 -15.04 5.76
C ARG A 119 -7.52 -15.90 5.27
N ARG A 120 -8.29 -16.48 6.20
CA ARG A 120 -9.41 -17.39 5.87
C ARG A 120 -10.60 -16.70 5.22
N ARG A 121 -10.81 -15.39 5.46
CA ARG A 121 -11.86 -14.60 4.79
C ARG A 121 -11.41 -14.14 3.40
N GLY A 122 -10.16 -13.69 3.26
CA GLY A 122 -9.61 -13.26 1.95
C GLY A 122 -9.63 -14.36 0.88
N ASP A 123 -9.43 -15.62 1.28
CA ASP A 123 -9.45 -16.77 0.35
C ASP A 123 -10.86 -17.11 -0.20
N ARG A 124 -11.95 -16.62 0.42
CA ARG A 124 -13.33 -16.91 -0.03
C ARG A 124 -13.89 -15.91 -1.05
N GLU A 125 -13.32 -14.72 -1.19
CA GLU A 125 -13.94 -13.57 -1.89
C GLU A 125 -13.31 -13.25 -3.26
N ARG A 126 -12.89 -14.28 -4.02
CA ARG A 126 -12.01 -14.21 -5.22
C ARG A 126 -10.54 -14.02 -4.83
N ARG A 127 -9.61 -14.56 -5.63
CA ARG A 127 -8.15 -14.60 -5.36
C ARG A 127 -7.59 -13.20 -5.04
N ALA A 128 -7.64 -12.80 -3.77
CA ALA A 128 -7.14 -11.53 -3.31
C ALA A 128 -5.63 -11.61 -3.07
N GLY A 129 -4.89 -10.58 -3.49
CA GLY A 129 -3.50 -10.41 -3.06
C GLY A 129 -3.44 -10.02 -1.59
N LEU A 130 -2.63 -10.72 -0.78
CA LEU A 130 -2.43 -10.42 0.64
C LEU A 130 -1.24 -9.48 0.83
N GLN A 131 -1.46 -8.35 1.49
CA GLN A 131 -0.44 -7.41 1.93
C GLN A 131 -0.30 -7.41 3.45
N GLY A 132 0.93 -7.37 3.96
CA GLY A 132 1.21 -7.36 5.40
C GLY A 132 1.86 -6.07 5.88
N ALA A 133 1.47 -5.60 7.06
CA ALA A 133 2.21 -4.61 7.82
C ALA A 133 3.26 -5.31 8.71
N ARG A 134 4.52 -4.85 8.68
CA ARG A 134 5.53 -5.29 9.66
C ARG A 134 5.48 -4.34 10.86
N PRO A 135 5.39 -4.84 12.11
CA PRO A 135 5.48 -3.96 13.26
C PRO A 135 6.91 -3.42 13.34
N GLY A 136 7.06 -2.16 13.73
CA GLY A 136 8.37 -1.53 13.90
C GLY A 136 9.23 -2.36 14.87
N ARG A 137 10.29 -2.99 14.36
CA ARG A 137 11.28 -3.65 15.21
C ARG A 137 11.98 -2.55 16.02
N ARG A 138 11.78 -2.51 17.34
CA ARG A 138 12.79 -1.94 18.24
C ARG A 138 14.07 -2.75 18.03
N LEU A 139 15.07 -2.15 17.39
CA LEU A 139 16.42 -2.70 17.31
C LEU A 139 16.90 -2.88 18.75
N ARG A 140 16.98 -4.13 19.22
CA ARG A 140 17.70 -4.43 20.46
C ARG A 140 19.19 -4.25 20.16
N PRO A 141 19.93 -3.44 20.93
CA PRO A 141 21.37 -3.37 20.77
C PRO A 141 21.95 -4.75 21.00
N HIS A 142 22.70 -5.25 20.02
CA HIS A 142 23.40 -6.52 20.12
C HIS A 142 24.45 -6.38 21.22
N ARG A 143 24.24 -7.03 22.38
CA ARG A 143 25.33 -7.22 23.33
C ARG A 143 26.29 -8.22 22.68
N SER A 144 27.46 -7.74 22.30
CA SER A 144 28.59 -8.57 21.91
C SER A 144 29.04 -9.35 23.14
N THR A 145 28.83 -10.67 23.15
CA THR A 145 29.52 -11.58 24.06
C THR A 145 30.80 -12.05 23.38
N ALA A 146 31.79 -11.15 23.29
CA ALA A 146 33.15 -11.51 22.93
C ALA A 146 34.06 -11.15 24.10
N GLY A 147 34.66 -12.17 24.73
CA GLY A 147 35.84 -12.01 25.58
C GLY A 147 35.65 -12.33 27.06
N ARG A 148 35.76 -13.61 27.42
CA ARG A 148 36.61 -14.09 28.55
C ARG A 148 36.63 -15.62 28.59
N ARG A 149 37.57 -16.21 27.85
CA ARG A 149 38.17 -17.51 28.17
C ARG A 149 39.68 -17.40 27.93
N LEU A 150 40.41 -17.06 28.99
CA LEU A 150 41.83 -17.32 29.23
C LEU A 150 41.86 -17.52 30.76
N GLY A 151 41.97 -18.73 31.30
CA GLY A 151 43.15 -19.60 31.25
C GLY A 151 43.79 -19.56 32.64
N ARG A 152 43.44 -20.49 33.53
CA ARG A 152 44.17 -20.72 34.79
C ARG A 152 45.07 -21.93 34.59
N HIS A 153 46.36 -21.68 34.51
CA HIS A 153 47.41 -22.66 34.78
C HIS A 153 48.01 -22.34 36.15
N ARG A 154 48.35 -23.43 36.86
CA ARG A 154 48.95 -23.57 38.18
C ARG A 154 47.96 -23.65 39.34
#